data_AF-A0A5S4EXN8-F1
#
_entry.id   AF-A0A5S4EXN8-F1
#
_cell.length_a   1.000
_cell.length_b   1.000
_cell.length_c   1.000
_cell.angle_alpha   90.00
_cell.angle_beta   90.00
_cell.angle_gamma   90.00
#
_symmetry.space_group_name_H-M   'P 1'
#
loop_
_entity.id
_entity.type
_entity.pdbx_description
1 polymer ?
#
loop_
_entity_poly.entity_id
_entity_poly.type
_entity_poly.pdbx_seq_one_letter_code
_entity_poly.pdbx_strand_id
1 'polypeptide(L)'
;MDLETFTPGSGRLEPRAALRSDAPALDLNGTWRFRLSPTAQAPEDFAQPDYDDTGWDDLPVPSHWPLHGHGAPAYTNVSYPFPVD
;
A
#
# COMPACT_ATOMS: atom_id res chain seq x y z
N MET A 1 -9.05 17.90 -2.88
CA MET A 1 -7.66 17.50 -3.19
C MET A 1 -7.37 18.08 -4.54
N ASP A 2 -6.47 19.04 -4.62
CA ASP A 2 -6.04 19.61 -5.90
C ASP A 2 -5.09 18.61 -6.57
N LEU A 3 -5.46 18.13 -7.76
CA LEU A 3 -4.69 17.11 -8.49
C LEU A 3 -3.38 17.68 -9.06
N GLU A 4 -3.20 19.00 -9.06
CA GLU A 4 -2.00 19.68 -9.54
C GLU A 4 -1.01 20.06 -8.42
N THR A 5 -1.28 19.64 -7.19
CA THR A 5 -0.40 19.93 -6.06
C THR A 5 0.81 18.97 -6.05
N PHE A 6 2.01 19.54 -6.25
CA PHE A 6 3.29 18.85 -6.10
C PHE A 6 3.82 18.86 -4.67
N THR A 7 3.11 19.49 -3.72
CA THR A 7 3.50 19.46 -2.31
C THR A 7 3.32 18.03 -1.77
N PRO A 8 4.27 17.53 -0.97
CA PRO A 8 4.08 16.24 -0.31
C PRO A 8 2.78 16.27 0.51
N GLY A 9 1.98 15.21 0.42
CA GLY A 9 0.89 14.96 1.36
C GLY A 9 1.32 15.13 2.83
N SER A 10 0.37 15.48 3.69
CA SER A 10 0.59 15.82 5.10
C SER A 10 1.04 14.62 5.94
N GLY A 11 1.57 14.89 7.15
CA GLY A 11 1.92 13.87 8.15
C GLY A 11 3.28 13.19 7.94
N ARG A 12 4.11 13.66 7.01
CA ARG A 12 5.44 13.11 6.74
C ARG A 12 6.52 13.81 7.57
N LEU A 13 7.57 13.07 7.91
CA LEU A 13 8.81 13.63 8.46
C LEU A 13 9.75 14.09 7.34
N GLU A 14 10.67 14.99 7.67
CA GLU A 14 11.70 15.46 6.73
C GLU A 14 12.59 14.31 6.22
N PRO A 15 12.97 14.30 4.94
CA PRO A 15 13.90 13.30 4.40
C PRO A 15 15.23 13.27 5.15
N ARG A 16 15.70 12.05 5.46
CA ARG A 16 16.97 11.82 6.18
C ARG A 16 17.65 10.54 5.72
N ALA A 17 18.93 10.38 6.05
CA ALA A 17 19.67 9.15 5.79
C ALA A 17 19.09 7.95 6.57
N ALA A 18 19.19 6.75 6.00
CA ALA A 18 18.87 5.49 6.68
C ALA A 18 20.06 5.05 7.53
N LEU A 19 20.10 5.50 8.80
CA LEU A 19 21.19 5.20 9.72
C LEU A 19 20.95 3.87 10.44
N ARG A 20 22.04 3.13 10.70
CA ARG A 20 22.02 2.13 11.77
C ARG A 20 22.05 2.89 13.10
N SER A 21 21.08 2.61 13.96
CA SER A 21 20.93 3.25 15.27
C SER A 21 20.67 2.18 16.32
N ASP A 22 21.03 2.49 17.56
CA ASP A 22 20.71 1.76 18.78
C ASP A 22 19.36 2.15 19.39
N ALA A 23 18.61 3.06 18.76
CA ALA A 23 17.26 3.40 19.17
C ALA A 23 16.35 2.15 19.16
N PRO A 24 15.42 2.02 20.13
CA PRO A 24 14.46 0.92 20.14
C PRO A 24 13.64 0.88 18.84
N ALA A 25 13.53 -0.32 18.26
CA ALA A 25 12.78 -0.55 17.03
C ALA A 25 12.03 -1.89 17.11
N LEU A 26 10.91 -1.97 16.40
CA LEU A 26 10.10 -3.18 16.25
C LEU A 26 9.90 -3.45 14.76
N ASP A 27 10.23 -4.65 14.32
CA ASP A 27 9.89 -5.11 12.97
C ASP A 27 8.40 -5.51 12.93
N LEU A 28 7.69 -5.04 11.91
CA LEU A 28 6.28 -5.36 11.65
C LEU A 28 6.10 -6.24 10.41
N ASN A 29 7.20 -6.73 9.83
CA ASN A 29 7.16 -7.77 8.80
C ASN A 29 6.42 -9.01 9.33
N GLY A 30 5.65 -9.64 8.45
CA GLY A 30 4.83 -10.79 8.83
C GLY A 30 3.60 -10.92 7.95
N THR A 31 2.62 -11.67 8.43
CA THR A 31 1.34 -11.86 7.75
C THR A 31 0.38 -10.75 8.14
N TRP A 32 -0.19 -10.09 7.13
CA TRP A 32 -1.18 -9.03 7.30
C TRP A 32 -2.50 -9.45 6.66
N ARG A 33 -3.62 -9.03 7.26
CA ARG A 33 -4.93 -9.11 6.61
C ARG A 33 -4.95 -8.20 5.40
N PHE A 34 -5.40 -8.72 4.26
CA PHE A 34 -5.32 -8.05 2.98
C PHE A 34 -6.59 -8.27 2.15
N ARG A 35 -7.01 -7.22 1.44
CA ARG A 35 -8.11 -7.27 0.47
C ARG A 35 -7.79 -6.37 -0.71
N LEU A 36 -7.90 -6.92 -1.92
CA LEU A 36 -7.82 -6.15 -3.17
C LEU A 36 -9.22 -5.81 -3.68
N SER A 37 -9.51 -4.53 -3.86
CA SER A 37 -10.70 -4.05 -4.57
C SER A 37 -10.37 -3.77 -6.04
N PRO A 38 -11.27 -4.07 -6.99
CA PRO A 38 -11.05 -3.81 -8.41
C PRO A 38 -11.06 -2.31 -8.76
N THR A 39 -11.58 -1.47 -7.86
CA THR A 39 -11.70 -0.03 -8.03
C THR A 39 -11.37 0.68 -6.71
N ALA A 40 -11.27 2.00 -6.72
CA ALA A 40 -10.96 2.79 -5.52
C ALA A 40 -12.10 2.85 -4.49
N GLN A 41 -13.27 2.29 -4.82
CA GLN A 41 -14.37 2.13 -3.87
C GLN A 41 -13.99 1.08 -2.83
N ALA A 42 -13.90 1.51 -1.58
CA ALA A 42 -13.72 0.67 -0.40
C ALA A 42 -14.76 1.05 0.66
N PRO A 43 -15.05 0.16 1.63
CA PRO A 43 -15.83 0.54 2.82
C PRO A 43 -15.17 1.77 3.48
N GLU A 44 -15.93 2.71 4.04
CA GLU A 44 -15.36 3.90 4.68
C GLU A 44 -14.85 3.64 6.10
N ASP A 45 -15.24 2.51 6.67
CA ASP A 45 -15.05 2.11 8.05
C ASP A 45 -13.93 1.09 8.27
N PHE A 46 -13.24 0.63 7.21
CA PHE A 46 -12.18 -0.40 7.33
C PHE A 46 -11.00 0.00 8.23
N ALA A 47 -10.83 1.31 8.49
CA ALA A 47 -9.80 1.83 9.37
C ALA A 47 -10.20 1.85 10.85
N GLN A 48 -11.45 1.51 11.18
CA GLN A 48 -11.91 1.46 12.57
C GLN A 48 -11.28 0.26 13.30
N PRO A 49 -10.85 0.40 14.57
CA PRO A 49 -10.20 -0.69 15.31
C PRO A 49 -11.06 -1.94 15.51
N ASP A 50 -12.39 -1.80 15.42
CA ASP A 50 -13.40 -2.83 15.61
C ASP A 50 -14.00 -3.33 14.28
N TYR A 51 -13.42 -2.95 13.14
CA TYR A 51 -13.83 -3.46 11.84
C TYR A 51 -13.63 -4.98 11.74
N ASP A 52 -14.65 -5.69 11.24
CA ASP A 52 -14.58 -7.13 11.03
C ASP A 52 -13.84 -7.46 9.71
N ASP A 53 -12.58 -7.87 9.84
CA ASP A 53 -11.72 -8.28 8.73
C ASP A 53 -11.65 -9.81 8.55
N THR A 54 -12.53 -10.59 9.20
CA THR A 54 -12.46 -12.07 9.18
C THR A 54 -12.57 -12.69 7.79
N GLY A 55 -13.18 -11.97 6.84
CA GLY A 55 -13.28 -12.37 5.43
C GLY A 55 -12.11 -11.94 4.54
N TRP A 56 -11.06 -11.31 5.09
CA TRP A 56 -9.89 -10.87 4.33
C TRP A 56 -8.87 -12.01 4.18
N ASP A 57 -8.07 -11.93 3.12
CA ASP A 57 -7.00 -12.87 2.86
C ASP A 57 -5.78 -12.55 3.75
N ASP A 58 -4.81 -13.48 3.78
CA ASP A 58 -3.51 -13.29 4.43
C ASP A 58 -2.43 -13.01 3.38
N LEU A 59 -1.64 -11.93 3.57
CA LEU A 59 -0.54 -11.56 2.68
C LEU A 59 0.77 -11.36 3.47
N PRO A 60 1.91 -11.95 3.03
CA PRO A 60 3.21 -11.67 3.64
C PRO A 60 3.66 -10.24 3.28
N VAL A 61 4.22 -9.52 4.26
CA VAL A 61 4.79 -8.18 4.09
C VAL A 61 6.26 -8.23 4.51
N PRO A 62 7.21 -7.80 3.64
CA PRO A 62 7.02 -7.18 2.32
C PRO A 62 6.76 -8.20 1.20
N SER A 63 5.88 -7.85 0.25
CA SER A 63 5.67 -8.61 -0.98
C SER A 63 5.06 -7.77 -2.10
N HIS A 64 5.06 -8.31 -3.33
CA HIS A 64 4.22 -7.81 -4.41
C HIS A 64 2.95 -8.66 -4.49
N TRP A 65 1.79 -8.10 -4.14
CA TRP A 65 0.52 -8.85 -4.13
C TRP A 65 0.18 -9.59 -5.45
N PRO A 66 0.58 -9.14 -6.67
CA PRO A 66 0.30 -9.90 -7.89
C PRO A 66 1.07 -11.23 -7.98
N LEU A 67 2.15 -11.38 -7.22
CA LEU A 67 2.89 -12.63 -7.09
C LEU A 67 2.28 -13.57 -6.03
N HIS A 68 1.25 -13.11 -5.32
CA HIS A 68 0.53 -13.85 -4.28
C HIS A 68 -0.95 -14.08 -4.65
N GLY A 69 -1.31 -14.06 -5.94
CA GLY A 69 -2.65 -14.41 -6.41
C GLY A 69 -3.64 -13.25 -6.51
N HIS A 70 -3.22 -12.01 -6.22
CA HIS A 70 -4.08 -10.84 -6.32
C HIS A 70 -3.82 -10.08 -7.64
N GLY A 71 -4.59 -10.40 -8.68
CA GLY A 71 -4.34 -9.86 -10.02
C GLY A 71 -3.16 -10.56 -10.70
N ALA A 72 -2.42 -9.85 -11.57
CA ALA A 72 -1.29 -10.40 -12.31
C ALA A 72 -0.22 -9.33 -12.60
N PRO A 73 1.07 -9.70 -12.71
CA PRO A 73 2.10 -8.79 -13.21
C PRO A 73 1.78 -8.30 -14.62
N ALA A 74 2.03 -7.02 -14.88
CA ALA A 74 1.87 -6.40 -16.19
C ALA A 74 3.18 -5.74 -16.62
N TYR A 75 3.63 -6.03 -17.83
CA TYR A 75 4.85 -5.47 -18.41
C TYR A 75 4.50 -4.61 -19.62
N THR A 76 5.02 -3.40 -19.65
CA THR A 76 5.04 -2.52 -20.82
C THR A 76 6.45 -1.96 -21.00
N ASN A 77 6.85 -1.69 -22.25
CA ASN A 77 8.15 -1.07 -22.55
C ASN A 77 8.02 0.45 -22.68
N VAL A 78 7.15 0.89 -23.62
CA VAL A 78 7.01 2.32 -23.98
C VAL A 78 5.64 2.88 -23.57
N SER A 79 4.58 2.12 -23.79
CA SER A 79 3.20 2.57 -23.52
C SER A 79 2.84 2.44 -22.04
N TYR A 80 2.09 3.40 -21.51
CA TYR A 80 1.45 3.25 -20.21
C TYR A 80 0.34 2.18 -20.29
N PRO A 81 0.10 1.41 -19.21
CA PRO A 81 -0.99 0.45 -19.14
C PRO A 81 -2.36 1.10 -18.86
N PHE A 82 -2.47 2.42 -19.06
CA PHE A 82 -3.68 3.22 -18.88
C PHE A 82 -3.69 4.37 -19.91
N PRO A 83 -4.87 4.96 -20.22
CA PRO A 83 -4.98 6.10 -21.13
C PRO A 83 -4.15 7.29 -20.67
N VAL A 84 -3.55 7.99 -21.63
CA VAL A 84 -2.89 9.29 -21.42
C VAL A 84 -3.62 10.31 -22.27
N ASP A 85 -4.59 10.96 -21.66
CA ASP A 85 -5.35 12.10 -22.16
C ASP A 85 -4.73 13.44 -21.73
#